data_AF-A0A352XLP5-F1
#
_entry.id   AF-A0A352XLP5-F1
#
_cell.length_a   1.000
_cell.length_b   1.000
_cell.length_c   1.000
_cell.angle_alpha   90.00
_cell.angle_beta   90.00
_cell.angle_gamma   90.00
#
_symmetry.space_group_name_H-M   'P 1'
#
loop_
_entity.id
_entity.type
_entity.pdbx_description
1 polymer ?
#
loop_
_entity_poly.entity_id
_entity_poly.type
_entity_poly.pdbx_seq_one_letter_code
_entity_poly.pdbx_strand_id
1 'polypeptide(L)' 'MLESGLISYADGLALQEAAVVDILAGNARDRLILLEHQPVYRIGRLRDQSSLRDPLRLPHPVVETNRGGQATYHGP' A
#
# COMPACT_ATOMS: atom_id res chain seq x y z
N MET A 1 10.84 14.15 -4.69
CA MET A 1 10.09 13.69 -3.50
C MET A 1 8.68 14.24 -3.63
N LEU A 2 7.65 13.42 -3.43
CA LEU A 2 6.24 13.83 -3.48
C LEU A 2 5.61 13.59 -2.10
N GLU A 3 4.99 14.64 -1.54
CA GLU A 3 4.25 14.57 -0.27
C GLU A 3 2.75 14.59 -0.57
N SER A 4 2.02 13.59 -0.08
CA SER A 4 0.60 13.38 -0.45
C SER A 4 -0.38 13.54 0.72
N GLY A 5 0.11 13.78 1.94
CA GLY A 5 -0.73 13.85 3.15
C GLY A 5 -1.40 12.51 3.48
N LEU A 6 -2.54 12.57 4.19
CA LEU A 6 -3.36 11.41 4.55
C LEU A 6 -4.26 10.97 3.39
N ILE A 7 -4.02 9.79 2.83
CA ILE A 7 -4.76 9.29 1.66
C ILE A 7 -5.25 7.85 1.82
N SER A 8 -6.18 7.40 0.97
CA SER A 8 -6.56 5.99 0.95
C SER A 8 -5.39 5.13 0.48
N TYR A 9 -5.38 3.84 0.84
CA TYR A 9 -4.36 2.94 0.28
C TYR A 9 -4.45 2.89 -1.24
N ALA A 10 -5.66 2.81 -1.81
CA ALA A 10 -5.87 2.65 -3.24
C ALA A 10 -5.26 3.82 -4.03
N ASP A 11 -5.43 5.04 -3.54
CA ASP A 11 -4.83 6.23 -4.17
C ASP A 11 -3.30 6.18 -4.08
N GLY A 12 -2.75 5.76 -2.94
CA GLY A 12 -1.29 5.59 -2.79
C GLY A 12 -0.72 4.51 -3.71
N LEU A 13 -1.47 3.43 -3.96
CA LEU A 13 -1.07 2.41 -4.94
C LEU A 13 -1.11 2.97 -6.37
N ALA A 14 -2.15 3.72 -6.73
CA ALA A 14 -2.24 4.35 -8.04
C ALA A 14 -1.08 5.34 -8.28
N LEU A 15 -0.65 6.09 -7.25
CA LEU A 15 0.52 6.95 -7.33
C LEU A 15 1.81 6.15 -7.59
N GLN A 16 1.96 4.98 -6.96
CA GLN A 16 3.10 4.09 -7.20
C GLN A 16 3.09 3.53 -8.62
N GLU A 17 1.94 3.04 -9.08
CA GLU A 17 1.78 2.45 -10.42
C GLU A 17 2.04 3.48 -11.52
N ALA A 18 1.51 4.69 -11.39
CA ALA A 18 1.77 5.79 -12.33
C ALA A 18 3.26 6.15 -12.37
N ALA A 19 3.92 6.22 -11.20
CA ALA A 19 5.36 6.50 -11.15
C ALA A 19 6.19 5.41 -11.83
N VAL A 20 5.83 4.14 -11.66
CA VAL A 20 6.49 3.02 -12.35
C VAL A 20 6.33 3.13 -13.87
N VAL A 21 5.13 3.45 -14.36
CA VAL A 21 4.88 3.65 -15.80
C VAL A 21 5.77 4.75 -16.38
N ASP A 22 5.84 5.91 -15.72
CA ASP A 22 6.66 7.04 -16.18
C ASP A 22 8.16 6.71 -16.18
N ILE A 23 8.65 6.01 -15.16
CA ILE A 23 10.06 5.61 -15.04
C ILE A 23 10.41 4.60 -16.13
N LEU A 24 9.57 3.58 -16.34
CA LEU A 24 9.80 2.56 -17.38
C LEU A 24 9.76 3.14 -18.80
N ALA A 25 8.96 4.19 -19.02
CA ALA A 25 8.92 4.93 -20.29
C ALA A 25 10.12 5.86 -20.48
N GLY A 26 10.98 6.05 -19.47
CA GLY A 26 12.10 7.00 -19.51
C GLY A 26 11.67 8.47 -19.36
N ASN A 27 10.41 8.72 -18.98
CA ASN A 27 9.84 10.06 -18.82
C ASN A 27 10.13 10.66 -17.44
N ALA A 28 10.53 9.84 -16.48
CA ALA A 28 10.83 10.26 -15.12
C ALA A 28 12.06 9.54 -14.55
N ARG A 29 12.66 10.17 -13.54
CA ARG A 29 13.69 9.55 -12.68
C ARG A 29 13.02 8.90 -11.46
N ASP A 30 13.82 8.18 -10.68
CA ASP A 30 13.40 7.58 -9.42
C ASP A 30 12.65 8.56 -8.51
N ARG A 31 11.62 8.04 -7.83
CA ARG A 31 10.71 8.82 -6.99
C ARG A 31 10.60 8.20 -5.62
N LEU A 32 10.74 9.04 -4.59
CA LEU A 32 10.33 8.75 -3.22
C LEU A 32 8.99 9.44 -2.93
N ILE A 33 8.00 8.66 -2.52
CA ILE A 33 6.66 9.11 -2.14
C ILE A 33 6.56 9.00 -0.62
N LEU A 34 6.27 10.12 0.05
CA LEU A 34 6.02 10.18 1.49
C LEU A 34 4.56 10.53 1.71
N LEU A 35 3.88 9.75 2.55
CA LEU A 35 2.44 9.83 2.78
C LEU A 35 2.07 9.15 4.09
N GLU A 36 0.83 9.36 4.51
CA GLU A 36 0.15 8.59 5.53
C GLU A 36 -1.10 7.93 4.92
N HIS A 37 -1.52 6.79 5.47
CA HIS A 37 -2.71 6.10 5.00
C HIS A 37 -3.87 6.23 5.98
N GLN A 38 -5.09 6.28 5.47
CA GLN A 38 -6.25 5.90 6.27
C GLN A 38 -6.06 4.46 6.82
N PRO A 39 -6.55 4.15 8.03
CA PRO A 39 -6.35 2.85 8.67
C PRO A 39 -6.67 1.66 7.75
N VAL A 40 -5.69 0.78 7.55
CA VAL A 40 -5.78 -0.35 6.62
C VAL A 40 -4.86 -1.49 7.02
N TYR A 41 -5.34 -2.72 6.88
CA TYR A 41 -4.51 -3.92 6.94
C TYR A 41 -4.14 -4.35 5.51
N ARG A 42 -2.88 -4.75 5.30
CA ARG A 42 -2.37 -5.19 4.00
C ARG A 42 -1.78 -6.58 4.09
N ILE A 43 -2.23 -7.51 3.24
CA ILE A 43 -1.67 -8.87 3.13
C ILE A 43 -0.86 -8.97 1.85
N GLY A 44 0.38 -9.46 1.96
CA GLY A 44 1.26 -9.67 0.82
C GLY A 44 0.79 -10.79 -0.11
N ARG A 45 1.58 -11.03 -1.17
CA ARG A 45 1.25 -11.89 -2.30
C ARG A 45 0.87 -13.32 -1.93
N LEU A 46 1.40 -13.85 -0.83
CA LEU A 46 1.09 -15.20 -0.36
C LEU A 46 -0.32 -15.34 0.22
N ARG A 47 -1.02 -14.22 0.46
CA ARG A 47 -2.37 -14.17 1.04
C ARG A 47 -2.46 -14.91 2.38
N ASP A 48 -1.32 -15.08 3.05
CA ASP A 48 -1.22 -15.77 4.33
C ASP A 48 -1.88 -14.92 5.42
N GLN A 49 -3.08 -15.33 5.82
CA GLN A 49 -3.85 -14.67 6.86
C GLN A 49 -3.51 -15.19 8.27
N SER A 50 -2.57 -16.14 8.42
CA SER A 50 -2.22 -16.68 9.76
C SER A 50 -1.70 -15.62 10.73
N SER A 51 -1.17 -14.52 10.19
CA SER A 51 -0.73 -13.33 10.93
C SER A 51 -1.88 -12.41 11.38
N LEU A 52 -3.09 -12.59 10.84
CA LEU A 52 -4.29 -11.89 11.27
C LEU A 52 -4.99 -12.73 12.35
N ARG A 53 -5.17 -12.15 13.55
CA ARG A 53 -5.81 -12.86 14.67
C ARG A 53 -7.23 -13.35 14.33
N ASP A 54 -8.09 -12.43 13.89
CA ASP A 54 -9.46 -12.72 13.45
C ASP A 54 -9.82 -11.75 12.31
N PRO A 55 -9.56 -12.13 11.03
CA PRO A 55 -9.79 -11.28 9.87
C PRO A 55 -11.22 -10.73 9.77
N LEU A 56 -12.22 -11.48 10.25
CA LEU A 56 -13.63 -11.11 10.17
C LEU A 56 -14.04 -10.07 11.20
N ARG A 57 -13.18 -9.82 12.21
CA ARG A 57 -13.43 -8.86 13.30
C ARG A 57 -12.49 -7.67 13.28
N LEU A 58 -11.69 -7.51 12.25
CA LEU A 58 -10.80 -6.36 12.14
C LEU A 58 -11.63 -5.08 11.98
N PRO A 59 -11.29 -3.99 12.70
CA PRO A 59 -12.04 -2.74 12.67
C PRO A 59 -11.85 -1.95 11.37
N HIS A 60 -10.91 -2.36 10.52
CA HIS A 60 -10.52 -1.67 9.30
C HIS A 60 -10.38 -2.65 8.13
N PRO A 61 -10.48 -2.17 6.88
CA PRO A 61 -10.40 -3.02 5.70
C PRO A 61 -9.08 -3.79 5.62
N VAL A 62 -9.17 -5.01 5.12
CA VAL A 62 -8.02 -5.84 4.72
C VAL A 62 -7.93 -5.78 3.20
N VAL A 63 -6.74 -5.43 2.68
CA VAL A 63 -6.51 -5.37 1.25
C VAL A 63 -5.30 -6.20 0.86
N GLU A 64 -5.45 -6.99 -0.19
CA GLU A 64 -4.37 -7.80 -0.74
C GLU A 64 -3.44 -6.95 -1.60
N THR A 65 -2.16 -7.32 -1.62
CA THR A 65 -1.12 -6.62 -2.37
C THR A 65 -0.10 -7.58 -2.95
N ASN A 66 0.58 -7.14 -4.00
CA ASN A 66 1.67 -7.89 -4.64
C ASN A 66 3.03 -7.82 -3.90
N ARG A 67 3.10 -7.15 -2.74
CA ARG A 67 4.33 -7.04 -1.93
C ARG A 67 4.66 -8.37 -1.22
N GLY A 68 5.94 -8.60 -0.92
CA GLY A 68 6.38 -9.73 -0.10
C GLY A 68 6.00 -9.58 1.39
N GLY A 69 6.03 -10.69 2.13
CA GLY A 69 5.79 -10.71 3.58
C GLY A 69 4.32 -10.88 3.99
N GLN A 70 4.13 -10.98 5.31
CA GLN A 70 2.84 -11.23 5.97
C GLN A 70 1.99 -9.95 6.12
N ALA A 71 0.88 -10.05 6.86
CA ALA A 71 0.01 -8.92 7.12
C ALA A 71 0.74 -7.77 7.83
N THR A 72 0.41 -6.53 7.48
CA THR A 72 0.86 -5.32 8.20
C THR A 72 -0.29 -4.32 8.30
N TYR A 73 -0.15 -3.35 9.20
CA TYR A 73 -1.10 -2.25 9.37
C TYR A 73 -0.44 -0.92 8.99
N HIS A 74 -1.23 -0.02 8.38
CA HIS A 74 -0.90 1.38 8.18
C HIS A 74 -2.07 2.25 8.61
N GLY A 75 -1.78 3.39 9.22
CA GLY A 75 -2.74 4.38 9.70
C GLY A 75 -2.00 5.63 10.18
N PRO A 76 -2.72 6.71 10.55
CA PRO A 76 -2.15 7.80 11.33
C PRO A 76 -1.65 7.33 12.70
#